data_AF-A0A537GC61-F1
#
_entry.id   AF-A0A537GC61-F1
#
_cell.length_a   1.000
_cell.length_b   1.000
_cell.length_c   1.000
_cell.angle_alpha   90.00
_cell.angle_beta   90.00
_cell.angle_gamma   90.00
#
_symmetry.space_group_name_H-M   'P 1'
#
loop_
_entity.id
_entity.type
_entity.pdbx_description
1 polymer ?
#
loop_
_entity_poly.entity_id
_entity_poly.type
_entity_poly.pdbx_seq_one_letter_code
_entity_poly.pdbx_strand_id
1 'polypeptide(L)'
;MRKGVKIVEDTLSIRSRRHGREASSTLTVELSPVIDRLIQQGELFKIELPLETVIREMDAAKDDLQDATDSFEESKWKWATIQGYHSMLHSAHTLLYSRGYKEHDENALVIAIGELFSEELGTGLLTVYNKAMQLKRNAEELVFSEDGAIDTIEGAKAWLNVARNILKAK
;
A
#
# COMPACT_ATOMS: atom_id res chain seq x y z
N MET A 1 25.67 -8.98 64.19
CA MET A 1 25.25 -7.55 64.10
C MET A 1 24.10 -7.51 63.08
N ARG A 2 22.81 -7.72 63.39
CA ARG A 2 21.78 -7.00 64.16
C ARG A 2 21.51 -5.53 63.75
N LYS A 3 20.23 -5.34 63.36
CA LYS A 3 19.37 -4.13 63.26
C LYS A 3 19.37 -3.42 61.89
N GLY A 4 18.22 -3.05 61.33
CA GLY A 4 16.85 -3.13 61.85
C GLY A 4 15.81 -2.59 60.87
N VAL A 5 14.62 -3.17 61.01
CA VAL A 5 13.34 -2.67 60.51
C VAL A 5 13.04 -1.29 61.10
N LYS A 6 12.45 -0.39 60.31
CA LYS A 6 11.53 0.64 60.81
C LYS A 6 10.30 0.69 59.92
N ILE A 7 9.23 0.13 60.47
CA ILE A 7 7.84 0.47 60.17
C ILE A 7 7.55 1.79 60.89
N VAL A 8 6.92 2.73 60.20
CA VAL A 8 6.07 3.73 60.86
C VAL A 8 4.83 3.90 59.97
N GLU A 9 3.72 3.32 60.41
CA GLU A 9 2.39 3.74 60.01
C GLU A 9 2.07 5.03 60.75
N ASP A 10 1.52 6.02 60.07
CA ASP A 10 0.63 6.99 60.71
C ASP A 10 -0.60 7.13 59.82
N THR A 11 -1.74 6.88 60.44
CA THR A 11 -3.08 6.92 59.87
C THR A 11 -3.72 8.26 60.21
N LEU A 12 -4.41 8.86 59.23
CA LEU A 12 -5.83 9.26 59.30
C LEU A 12 -6.16 10.47 58.40
N SER A 13 -7.05 10.18 57.44
CA SER A 13 -8.28 10.94 57.13
C SER A 13 -8.15 12.37 56.57
N ILE A 14 -8.70 12.58 55.36
CA ILE A 14 -9.96 13.31 55.12
C ILE A 14 -10.21 13.49 53.61
N ARG A 15 -11.35 12.92 53.18
CA ARG A 15 -12.28 13.35 52.10
C ARG A 15 -11.78 13.61 50.66
N SER A 16 -12.30 12.75 49.79
CA SER A 16 -13.15 13.09 48.64
C SER A 16 -12.64 14.14 47.64
N ARG A 17 -12.27 13.66 46.46
CA ARG A 17 -12.85 14.11 45.18
C ARG A 17 -12.73 12.97 44.16
N ARG A 18 -13.86 12.33 43.86
CA ARG A 18 -14.10 11.79 42.51
C ARG A 18 -14.03 12.98 41.55
N HIS A 19 -13.34 12.84 40.43
CA HIS A 19 -13.84 13.12 39.07
C HIS A 19 -12.67 13.03 38.08
N GLY A 20 -12.87 12.24 37.02
CA GLY A 20 -12.10 12.31 35.78
C GLY A 20 -10.83 11.47 35.73
N ARG A 21 -10.97 10.14 35.60
CA ARG A 21 -10.08 9.46 34.65
C ARG A 21 -10.50 9.97 33.28
N GLU A 22 -9.73 10.87 32.70
CA GLU A 22 -9.75 11.02 31.25
C GLU A 22 -9.32 9.68 30.68
N ALA A 23 -10.30 8.91 30.23
CA ALA A 23 -10.05 7.82 29.32
C ALA A 23 -9.38 8.47 28.12
N SER A 24 -8.08 8.21 27.95
CA SER A 24 -7.41 8.41 26.68
C SER A 24 -8.22 7.61 25.66
N SER A 25 -9.08 8.31 24.92
CA SER A 25 -9.80 7.77 23.78
C SER A 25 -8.74 7.55 22.72
N THR A 26 -8.06 6.41 22.79
CA THR A 26 -7.51 5.81 21.60
C THR A 26 -8.71 5.57 20.70
N LEU A 27 -8.91 6.49 19.75
CA LEU A 27 -9.74 6.27 18.58
C LEU A 27 -9.21 4.99 17.93
N THR A 28 -9.81 3.85 18.26
CA THR A 28 -9.61 2.62 17.50
C THR A 28 -10.22 2.91 16.15
N VAL A 29 -9.38 3.26 15.18
CA VAL A 29 -9.79 3.29 13.78
C VAL A 29 -10.23 1.87 13.47
N GLU A 30 -11.55 1.66 13.33
CA GLU A 30 -12.07 0.37 12.92
C GLU A 30 -11.47 0.04 11.55
N LEU A 31 -10.81 -1.11 11.47
CA LEU A 31 -10.31 -1.64 10.21
C LEU A 31 -11.51 -1.92 9.30
N SER A 32 -11.37 -1.59 8.01
CA SER A 32 -12.35 -2.01 7.02
C SER A 32 -12.57 -3.54 7.12
N PRO A 33 -13.83 -4.03 7.08
CA PRO A 33 -14.11 -5.46 7.09
C PRO A 33 -13.40 -6.22 5.95
N VAL A 34 -13.14 -5.57 4.82
CA VAL A 34 -12.39 -6.16 3.71
C VAL A 34 -10.92 -6.38 4.10
N ILE A 35 -10.28 -5.36 4.69
CA ILE A 35 -8.88 -5.45 5.14
C ILE A 35 -8.74 -6.45 6.27
N ASP A 36 -9.65 -6.44 7.24
CA ASP A 36 -9.65 -7.39 8.36
C ASP A 36 -9.78 -8.83 7.85
N ARG A 37 -10.68 -9.08 6.89
CA ARG A 37 -10.82 -10.39 6.25
C ARG A 37 -9.53 -10.84 5.56
N LEU A 38 -8.89 -9.99 4.76
CA LEU A 38 -7.64 -10.34 4.07
C LEU A 38 -6.53 -10.70 5.08
N ILE A 39 -6.46 -9.99 6.21
CA ILE A 39 -5.50 -10.29 7.29
C ILE A 39 -5.81 -11.65 7.93
N GLN A 40 -7.08 -11.91 8.25
CA GLN A 40 -7.51 -13.18 8.86
C GLN A 40 -7.25 -14.39 7.95
N GLN A 41 -7.30 -14.20 6.63
CA GLN A 41 -7.01 -15.24 5.64
C GLN A 41 -5.51 -15.43 5.37
N GLY A 42 -4.65 -14.55 5.91
CA GLY A 42 -3.21 -14.57 5.61
C GLY A 42 -2.87 -14.07 4.20
N GLU A 43 -3.76 -13.29 3.60
CA GLU A 43 -3.58 -12.69 2.27
C GLU A 43 -2.99 -11.27 2.35
N LEU A 44 -3.07 -10.64 3.52
CA LEU A 44 -2.50 -9.33 3.82
C LEU A 44 -1.82 -9.34 5.20
N PHE A 45 -0.66 -8.72 5.31
CA PHE A 45 0.14 -8.70 6.52
C PHE A 45 0.39 -7.27 6.97
N LYS A 46 0.29 -7.00 8.28
CA LYS A 46 0.78 -5.74 8.84
C LYS A 46 2.30 -5.75 8.89
N ILE A 47 2.91 -4.66 8.43
CA ILE A 47 4.36 -4.49 8.38
C ILE A 47 4.76 -3.10 8.89
N GLU A 48 5.98 -3.00 9.37
CA GLU A 48 6.67 -1.72 9.59
C GLU A 48 7.86 -1.68 8.63
N LEU A 49 7.84 -0.74 7.69
CA LEU A 49 8.93 -0.54 6.73
C LEU A 49 9.58 0.83 6.94
N PRO A 50 10.91 0.94 6.80
CA PRO A 50 11.58 2.23 6.68
C PRO A 50 11.00 3.05 5.53
N LEU A 51 10.90 4.37 5.70
CA LEU A 51 10.46 5.29 4.63
C LEU A 51 11.30 5.13 3.36
N GLU A 52 12.60 4.84 3.51
CA GLU A 52 13.50 4.57 2.39
C GLU A 52 13.02 3.41 1.50
N THR A 53 12.42 2.36 2.08
CA THR A 53 11.85 1.25 1.30
C THR A 53 10.70 1.70 0.42
N VAL A 54 9.81 2.57 0.95
CA VAL A 54 8.70 3.14 0.19
C VAL A 54 9.22 4.04 -0.94
N ILE A 55 10.26 4.82 -0.68
CA ILE A 55 10.90 5.67 -1.69
C ILE A 55 11.52 4.83 -2.81
N ARG A 56 12.24 3.75 -2.47
CA ARG A 56 12.84 2.84 -3.45
C ARG A 56 11.79 2.15 -4.32
N GLU A 57 10.65 1.78 -3.75
CA GLU A 57 9.55 1.19 -4.52
C GLU A 57 8.97 2.19 -5.54
N MET A 58 8.83 3.47 -5.14
CA MET A 58 8.40 4.55 -6.04
C MET A 58 9.44 4.85 -7.13
N ASP A 59 10.73 4.70 -6.83
CA ASP A 59 11.80 4.86 -7.82
C ASP A 59 11.80 3.70 -8.83
N ALA A 60 11.63 2.46 -8.38
CA ALA A 60 11.43 1.30 -9.27
C ALA A 60 10.24 1.51 -10.22
N ALA A 61 9.13 2.06 -9.71
CA ALA A 61 7.98 2.39 -10.56
C ALA A 61 8.30 3.43 -11.66
N LYS A 62 9.21 4.38 -11.41
CA LYS A 62 9.66 5.36 -12.42
C LYS A 62 10.58 4.71 -13.44
N ASP A 63 11.51 3.89 -12.98
CA ASP A 63 12.48 3.20 -13.84
C ASP A 63 11.75 2.28 -14.81
N ASP A 64 10.78 1.48 -14.33
CA ASP A 64 9.96 0.62 -15.18
C ASP A 64 9.11 1.40 -16.20
N LEU A 65 8.63 2.59 -15.84
CA LEU A 65 7.89 3.45 -16.78
C LEU A 65 8.81 3.98 -17.89
N GLN A 66 10.04 4.34 -17.54
CA GLN A 66 11.03 4.78 -18.52
C GLN A 66 11.38 3.63 -19.45
N ASP A 67 11.71 2.46 -18.90
CA ASP A 67 12.01 1.24 -19.65
C ASP A 67 10.85 0.84 -20.59
N ALA A 68 9.60 0.98 -20.14
CA ALA A 68 8.42 0.73 -20.96
C ALA A 68 8.33 1.70 -22.15
N THR A 69 8.66 2.97 -21.90
CA THR A 69 8.67 4.03 -22.93
C THR A 69 9.76 3.76 -23.96
N ASP A 70 10.97 3.42 -23.52
CA ASP A 70 12.10 3.10 -24.39
C ASP A 70 11.79 1.86 -25.26
N SER A 71 11.22 0.80 -24.65
CA SER A 71 10.78 -0.37 -25.40
C SER A 71 9.70 -0.04 -26.42
N PHE A 72 8.79 0.89 -26.12
CA PHE A 72 7.77 1.33 -27.06
C PHE A 72 8.39 2.05 -28.27
N GLU A 73 9.34 2.96 -28.04
CA GLU A 73 10.07 3.66 -29.10
C GLU A 73 10.81 2.69 -30.04
N GLU A 74 11.30 1.58 -29.50
CA GLU A 74 11.93 0.50 -30.26
C GLU A 74 10.96 -0.52 -30.87
N SER A 75 9.65 -0.25 -30.85
CA SER A 75 8.60 -1.15 -31.34
C SER A 75 8.54 -2.53 -30.66
N LYS A 76 9.02 -2.61 -29.41
CA LYS A 76 9.02 -3.82 -28.58
C LYS A 76 7.75 -3.88 -27.72
N TRP A 77 6.59 -4.01 -28.35
CA TRP A 77 5.27 -3.92 -27.70
C TRP A 77 5.09 -4.83 -26.49
N LYS A 78 5.57 -6.08 -26.58
CA LYS A 78 5.55 -7.03 -25.46
C LYS A 78 6.30 -6.50 -24.24
N TRP A 79 7.51 -5.97 -24.45
CA TRP A 79 8.33 -5.45 -23.36
C TRP A 79 7.73 -4.17 -22.78
N ALA A 80 7.28 -3.26 -23.65
CA ALA A 80 6.57 -2.05 -23.25
C ALA A 80 5.35 -2.35 -22.36
N THR A 81 4.52 -3.33 -22.71
CA THR A 81 3.37 -3.75 -21.89
C THR A 81 3.81 -4.37 -20.55
N ILE A 82 4.81 -5.24 -20.54
CA ILE A 82 5.27 -5.91 -19.30
C ILE A 82 5.88 -4.89 -18.32
N GLN A 83 6.74 -4.00 -18.82
CA GLN A 83 7.39 -2.97 -18.01
C GLN A 83 6.36 -1.93 -17.53
N GLY A 84 5.42 -1.51 -18.38
CA GLY A 84 4.34 -0.63 -17.96
C GLY A 84 3.46 -1.24 -16.87
N TYR A 85 3.20 -2.55 -16.93
CA TYR A 85 2.54 -3.27 -15.85
C TYR A 85 3.36 -3.26 -14.55
N HIS A 86 4.67 -3.53 -14.60
CA HIS A 86 5.52 -3.49 -13.40
C HIS A 86 5.57 -2.09 -12.77
N SER A 87 5.60 -1.03 -13.57
CA SER A 87 5.47 0.34 -13.06
C SER A 87 4.17 0.55 -12.26
N MET A 88 3.03 0.03 -12.75
CA MET A 88 1.77 0.07 -12.01
C MET A 88 1.83 -0.77 -10.72
N LEU A 89 2.42 -1.96 -10.78
CA LEU A 89 2.59 -2.85 -9.62
C LEU A 89 3.42 -2.17 -8.52
N HIS A 90 4.58 -1.61 -8.85
CA HIS A 90 5.41 -0.87 -7.88
C HIS A 90 4.70 0.39 -7.36
N SER A 91 3.91 1.07 -8.19
CA SER A 91 3.07 2.19 -7.73
C SER A 91 2.04 1.73 -6.68
N ALA A 92 1.39 0.59 -6.90
CA ALA A 92 0.45 -0.01 -5.97
C ALA A 92 1.13 -0.49 -4.67
N HIS A 93 2.29 -1.16 -4.76
CA HIS A 93 3.08 -1.53 -3.59
C HIS A 93 3.49 -0.30 -2.77
N THR A 94 3.93 0.78 -3.42
CA THR A 94 4.30 2.01 -2.71
C THR A 94 3.13 2.50 -1.85
N LEU A 95 1.92 2.52 -2.40
CA LEU A 95 0.71 2.92 -1.66
C LEU A 95 0.42 1.97 -0.50
N LEU A 96 0.44 0.65 -0.74
CA LEU A 96 0.16 -0.35 0.28
C LEU A 96 1.17 -0.30 1.43
N TYR A 97 2.45 -0.20 1.10
CA TYR A 97 3.56 -0.15 2.05
C TYR A 97 3.50 1.14 2.87
N SER A 98 3.12 2.26 2.26
CA SER A 98 2.89 3.53 2.96
C SER A 98 1.73 3.49 3.97
N ARG A 99 0.91 2.44 3.90
CA ARG A 99 -0.22 2.18 4.79
C ARG A 99 0.09 1.09 5.82
N GLY A 100 1.31 0.54 5.81
CA GLY A 100 1.77 -0.46 6.77
C GLY A 100 1.28 -1.87 6.46
N TYR A 101 1.02 -2.19 5.20
CA TYR A 101 0.60 -3.52 4.77
C TYR A 101 1.50 -4.12 3.69
N LYS A 102 1.55 -5.45 3.62
CA LYS A 102 2.12 -6.24 2.52
C LYS A 102 1.11 -7.29 2.07
N GLU A 103 0.98 -7.49 0.78
CA GLU A 103 0.19 -8.54 0.16
C GLU A 103 0.86 -9.92 0.21
N HIS A 104 0.05 -10.98 0.13
CA HIS A 104 0.51 -12.33 -0.18
C HIS A 104 0.69 -12.55 -1.69
N ASP A 105 -0.25 -12.02 -2.48
CA ASP A 105 -0.27 -12.13 -3.94
C ASP A 105 -0.90 -10.88 -4.61
N GLU A 106 -0.81 -10.82 -5.94
CA GLU A 106 -1.33 -9.69 -6.74
C GLU A 106 -2.84 -9.47 -6.58
N ASN A 107 -3.63 -10.52 -6.31
CA ASN A 107 -5.08 -10.36 -6.14
C ASN A 107 -5.38 -9.66 -4.81
N ALA A 108 -4.69 -10.05 -3.73
CA ALA A 108 -4.80 -9.41 -2.43
C ALA A 108 -4.38 -7.93 -2.50
N LEU A 109 -3.34 -7.61 -3.27
CA LEU A 109 -2.93 -6.23 -3.54
C LEU A 109 -4.05 -5.40 -4.17
N VAL A 110 -4.66 -5.89 -5.25
CA VAL A 110 -5.71 -5.15 -5.97
C VAL A 110 -6.92 -4.90 -5.06
N ILE A 111 -7.34 -5.89 -4.28
CA ILE A 111 -8.45 -5.75 -3.33
C ILE A 111 -8.10 -4.73 -2.24
N ALA A 112 -6.92 -4.84 -1.63
CA ALA A 112 -6.49 -3.95 -0.56
C ALA A 112 -6.36 -2.50 -1.03
N ILE A 113 -5.78 -2.28 -2.22
CA ILE A 113 -5.64 -0.95 -2.80
C ILE A 113 -6.98 -0.36 -3.18
N GLY A 114 -7.87 -1.16 -3.79
CA GLY A 114 -9.23 -0.74 -4.11
C GLY A 114 -10.03 -0.34 -2.87
N GLU A 115 -9.82 -1.00 -1.74
CA GLU A 115 -10.46 -0.63 -0.48
C GLU A 115 -9.84 0.64 0.14
N LEU A 116 -8.51 0.70 0.20
CA LEU A 116 -7.78 1.75 0.94
C LEU A 116 -7.69 3.08 0.20
N PHE A 117 -7.82 3.08 -1.12
CA PHE A 117 -7.59 4.24 -2.00
C PHE A 117 -8.64 4.36 -3.11
N SER A 118 -9.87 3.87 -2.86
CA SER A 118 -10.97 3.89 -3.85
C SER A 118 -11.27 5.29 -4.38
N GLU A 119 -11.27 6.29 -3.50
CA GLU A 119 -11.60 7.67 -3.85
C GLU A 119 -10.54 8.28 -4.76
N GLU A 120 -9.26 8.03 -4.48
CA GLU A 120 -8.14 8.63 -5.22
C GLU A 120 -7.86 7.92 -6.55
N LEU A 121 -8.06 6.60 -6.62
CA LEU A 121 -7.80 5.82 -7.83
C LEU A 121 -8.99 5.83 -8.81
N GLY A 122 -10.21 5.83 -8.27
CA GLY A 122 -11.42 5.61 -9.07
C GLY A 122 -11.46 4.23 -9.75
N THR A 123 -12.60 3.92 -10.38
CA THR A 123 -12.83 2.60 -11.00
C THR A 123 -12.01 2.39 -12.29
N GLY A 124 -11.68 3.48 -13.00
CA GLY A 124 -10.95 3.43 -14.26
C GLY A 124 -9.52 2.90 -14.10
N LEU A 125 -8.76 3.41 -13.11
CA LEU A 125 -7.36 3.00 -12.93
C LEU A 125 -7.23 1.54 -12.48
N LEU A 126 -8.12 1.07 -11.60
CA LEU A 126 -8.18 -0.34 -11.21
C LEU A 126 -8.52 -1.25 -12.40
N THR A 127 -9.37 -0.80 -13.32
CA THR A 127 -9.68 -1.54 -14.55
C THR A 127 -8.46 -1.63 -15.46
N VAL A 128 -7.74 -0.52 -15.65
CA VAL A 128 -6.51 -0.49 -16.46
C VAL A 128 -5.44 -1.41 -15.88
N TYR A 129 -5.23 -1.38 -14.56
CA TYR A 129 -4.31 -2.27 -13.86
C TYR A 129 -4.63 -3.74 -14.15
N ASN A 130 -5.90 -4.14 -13.96
CA ASN A 130 -6.32 -5.52 -14.17
C ASN A 130 -6.17 -5.95 -15.64
N LYS A 131 -6.45 -5.06 -16.60
CA LYS A 131 -6.22 -5.33 -18.03
C LYS A 131 -4.74 -5.60 -18.31
N ALA A 132 -3.84 -4.76 -17.80
CA ALA A 132 -2.39 -4.91 -17.96
C ALA A 132 -1.87 -6.22 -17.31
N MET A 133 -2.35 -6.54 -16.11
CA MET A 133 -2.05 -7.79 -15.42
C MET A 133 -2.46 -9.02 -16.24
N GLN A 134 -3.64 -9.01 -16.85
CA GLN A 134 -4.12 -10.10 -17.70
C GLN A 134 -3.29 -10.24 -18.99
N LEU A 135 -2.93 -9.13 -19.63
CA LEU A 135 -2.04 -9.14 -20.80
C LEU A 135 -0.68 -9.77 -20.46
N LYS A 136 -0.11 -9.43 -19.30
CA LYS A 136 1.14 -10.03 -18.82
C LYS A 136 0.99 -11.52 -18.50
N ARG A 137 -0.11 -11.94 -17.87
CA ARG A 137 -0.35 -13.35 -17.54
C ARG A 137 -0.46 -14.22 -18.78
N ASN A 138 -1.03 -13.67 -19.85
CA ASN A 138 -1.20 -14.37 -21.12
C ASN A 138 -0.08 -14.04 -22.12
N ALA A 139 1.08 -13.58 -21.65
CA ALA A 139 2.17 -13.07 -22.50
C ALA A 139 2.83 -14.11 -23.43
N GLU A 140 2.56 -15.40 -23.20
CA GLU A 140 2.99 -16.50 -24.06
C GLU A 140 1.95 -16.85 -25.13
N GLU A 141 0.68 -16.52 -24.89
CA GLU A 141 -0.46 -16.89 -25.75
C GLU A 141 -0.99 -15.72 -26.58
N LEU A 142 -0.73 -14.47 -26.17
CA LEU A 142 -1.22 -13.27 -26.83
C LEU A 142 -0.19 -12.66 -27.79
N VAL A 143 -0.72 -12.15 -28.90
CA VAL A 143 -0.02 -11.19 -29.75
C VAL A 143 -0.14 -9.81 -29.10
N PHE A 144 1.00 -9.22 -28.71
CA PHE A 144 1.04 -7.86 -28.19
C PHE A 144 0.89 -6.86 -29.32
N SER A 145 0.04 -5.86 -29.13
CA SER A 145 -0.19 -4.78 -30.07
C SER A 145 0.40 -3.46 -29.58
N GLU A 146 0.65 -2.57 -30.52
CA GLU A 146 1.02 -1.17 -30.24
C GLU A 146 -0.04 -0.48 -29.36
N ASP A 147 -1.33 -0.58 -29.72
CA ASP A 147 -2.43 -0.02 -28.91
C ASP A 147 -2.43 -0.55 -27.47
N GLY A 148 -2.17 -1.84 -27.27
CA GLY A 148 -2.08 -2.44 -25.94
C GLY A 148 -0.90 -1.90 -25.13
N ALA A 149 0.22 -1.60 -25.78
CA ALA A 149 1.37 -0.95 -25.16
C ALA A 149 1.08 0.51 -24.81
N ILE A 150 0.43 1.27 -25.70
CA ILE A 150 -0.01 2.65 -25.45
C ILE A 150 -0.93 2.71 -24.23
N ASP A 151 -2.00 1.91 -24.22
CA ASP A 151 -2.96 1.84 -23.12
C ASP A 151 -2.26 1.55 -21.78
N THR A 152 -1.28 0.64 -21.81
CA THR A 152 -0.55 0.22 -20.61
C THR A 152 0.39 1.34 -20.12
N ILE A 153 1.11 2.01 -21.02
CA ILE A 153 2.01 3.12 -20.65
C ILE A 153 1.23 4.31 -20.10
N GLU A 154 0.11 4.67 -20.73
CA GLU A 154 -0.75 5.75 -20.22
C GLU A 154 -1.36 5.39 -18.86
N GLY A 155 -1.73 4.12 -18.67
CA GLY A 155 -2.11 3.57 -17.38
C GLY A 155 -1.01 3.73 -16.32
N ALA A 156 0.22 3.33 -16.66
CA ALA A 156 1.38 3.42 -15.78
C ALA A 156 1.69 4.87 -15.37
N LYS A 157 1.67 5.81 -16.32
CA LYS A 157 1.81 7.25 -16.05
C LYS A 157 0.77 7.73 -15.04
N ALA A 158 -0.49 7.35 -15.23
CA ALA A 158 -1.59 7.78 -14.36
C ALA A 158 -1.47 7.19 -12.95
N TRP A 159 -1.18 5.89 -12.83
CA TRP A 159 -0.96 5.21 -11.55
C TRP A 159 0.19 5.84 -10.75
N LEU A 160 1.34 6.03 -11.39
CA LEU A 160 2.51 6.63 -10.77
C LEU A 160 2.23 8.05 -10.29
N ASN A 161 1.47 8.83 -11.08
CA ASN A 161 1.11 10.19 -10.71
C ASN A 161 0.16 10.24 -9.50
N VAL A 162 -0.87 9.38 -9.48
CA VAL A 162 -1.79 9.27 -8.33
C VAL A 162 -1.04 8.85 -7.08
N ALA A 163 -0.21 7.80 -7.17
CA ALA A 163 0.57 7.33 -6.04
C ALA A 163 1.46 8.43 -5.45
N ARG A 164 2.13 9.20 -6.32
CA ARG A 164 2.96 10.34 -5.92
C ARG A 164 2.14 11.44 -5.22
N ASN A 165 0.95 11.75 -5.73
CA ASN A 165 0.11 12.80 -5.16
C ASN A 165 -0.42 12.43 -3.78
N ILE A 166 -0.86 11.19 -3.60
CA ILE A 166 -1.31 10.66 -2.30
C ILE A 166 -0.19 10.77 -1.25
N LEU A 167 1.05 10.43 -1.62
CA LEU A 167 2.18 10.47 -0.70
C LEU A 167 2.69 11.87 -0.39
N LYS A 168 2.54 12.83 -1.32
CA LYS A 168 2.86 14.25 -1.06
C LYS A 168 1.84 14.95 -0.19
N ALA A 169 0.61 14.44 -0.12
CA ALA A 169 -0.47 15.01 0.68
C ALA A 169 -0.44 14.58 2.16
N LYS A 170 0.49 13.70 2.54
CA LYS A 170 0.75 13.27 3.93
C LYS A 170 1.80 14.17 4.58
#